data_AF-A0A376FIH7-F1
#
_entry.id   AF-A0A376FIH7-F1
#
_cell.length_a   1.000
_cell.length_b   1.000
_cell.length_c   1.000
_cell.angle_alpha   90.00
_cell.angle_beta   90.00
_cell.angle_gamma   90.00
#
_symmetry.space_group_name_H-M   'P 1'
#
loop_
_entity.id
_entity.type
_entity.pdbx_description
1 polymer ?
#
loop_
_entity_poly.entity_id
_entity_poly.type
_entity_poly.pdbx_seq_one_letter_code
_entity_poly.pdbx_strand_id
1 'polypeptide(L)' 'MENWCWEPDALAFISGHYETGEPLPKELLDKMLAAKNYQAAMFILRQLEFGLFDFRLHARV' A
#
# COMPACT_ATOMS: atom_id res chain seq x y z
N MET A 1 -5.18 8.35 6.11
CA MET A 1 -6.18 7.90 5.10
C MET A 1 -5.81 6.56 4.49
N GLU A 2 -4.54 6.26 4.28
CA GLU A 2 -4.06 5.04 3.59
C GLU A 2 -4.54 3.70 4.17
N ASN A 3 -4.84 3.62 5.47
CA ASN A 3 -5.38 2.40 6.08
C ASN A 3 -6.81 2.08 5.60
N TRP A 4 -7.60 3.09 5.23
CA TRP A 4 -8.98 2.92 4.78
C TRP A 4 -9.06 2.17 3.44
N CYS A 5 -8.01 2.25 2.61
CA CYS A 5 -7.90 1.51 1.36
C CYS A 5 -7.83 -0.02 1.54
N TRP A 6 -7.74 -0.51 2.78
CA TRP A 6 -7.73 -1.95 3.10
C TRP A 6 -9.03 -2.44 3.74
N GLU A 7 -10.00 -1.54 3.98
CA GLU A 7 -11.29 -1.93 4.54
C GLU A 7 -12.18 -2.54 3.46
N PRO A 8 -12.88 -3.67 3.73
CA PRO A 8 -13.73 -4.33 2.74
C PRO A 8 -14.79 -3.40 2.14
N ASP A 9 -15.45 -2.60 2.97
CA ASP A 9 -16.51 -1.68 2.52
C ASP A 9 -15.96 -0.57 1.63
N ALA A 10 -14.75 -0.07 1.94
CA ALA A 10 -14.08 0.93 1.13
C ALA A 10 -13.67 0.36 -0.22
N LEU A 11 -13.08 -0.84 -0.23
CA LEU A 11 -12.68 -1.53 -1.46
C LEU A 11 -13.88 -1.90 -2.34
N ALA A 12 -14.96 -2.39 -1.75
CA ALA A 12 -16.20 -2.68 -2.48
C ALA A 12 -16.81 -1.41 -3.09
N PHE A 13 -16.64 -0.26 -2.44
CA PHE A 13 -17.12 1.03 -2.95
C PHE A 13 -16.25 1.59 -4.11
N ILE A 14 -14.93 1.41 -4.06
CA ILE A 14 -14.00 2.02 -5.03
C ILE A 14 -13.51 1.06 -6.13
N SER A 15 -13.85 -0.23 -6.10
CA SER A 15 -13.34 -1.24 -7.03
C SER A 15 -14.43 -2.10 -7.66
N GLY A 16 -14.19 -2.56 -8.89
CA GLY A 16 -15.03 -3.49 -9.64
C GLY A 16 -14.38 -3.87 -10.96
N HIS A 17 -14.77 -5.00 -11.55
CA HIS A 17 -14.25 -5.44 -12.83
C HIS A 17 -14.61 -4.43 -13.93
N TYR A 18 -13.64 -4.02 -14.75
CA TYR A 18 -13.83 -2.87 -15.66
C TYR A 18 -14.88 -3.10 -16.76
N GLU A 19 -15.15 -4.36 -17.12
CA GLU A 19 -16.17 -4.71 -18.13
C GLU A 19 -17.51 -5.10 -17.52
N THR A 20 -17.49 -5.84 -16.40
CA THR A 20 -18.70 -6.48 -15.85
C THR A 20 -19.26 -5.73 -14.64
N GLY A 21 -18.46 -4.85 -14.03
CA GLY A 21 -18.81 -4.15 -12.80
C GLY A 21 -18.85 -5.04 -11.55
N GLU A 22 -18.52 -6.34 -11.66
CA GLU A 22 -18.55 -7.26 -10.53
C GLU A 22 -17.56 -6.84 -9.44
N PRO A 23 -17.95 -6.94 -8.15
CA PRO A 23 -17.08 -6.56 -7.04
C PRO A 23 -15.89 -7.51 -6.91
N LEU A 24 -14.83 -7.07 -6.23
CA LEU A 24 -13.69 -7.91 -5.91
C LEU A 24 -14.13 -9.13 -5.06
N PRO A 25 -13.84 -10.38 -5.49
CA PRO A 25 -14.13 -11.56 -4.70
C PRO A 25 -13.46 -11.53 -3.33
N LYS A 26 -14.19 -11.96 -2.30
CA LYS A 26 -13.70 -11.95 -0.91
C LYS A 26 -12.42 -12.76 -0.74
N GLU A 27 -12.30 -13.90 -1.42
CA GLU A 27 -11.12 -14.77 -1.35
C GLU A 27 -9.86 -14.08 -1.89
N LEU A 28 -10.00 -13.17 -2.86
CA LEU A 28 -8.87 -12.38 -3.36
C LEU A 28 -8.50 -11.27 -2.38
N LEU A 29 -9.48 -10.61 -1.77
CA LEU A 29 -9.24 -9.63 -0.71
C LEU A 29 -8.49 -10.26 0.47
N ASP A 30 -8.91 -11.45 0.92
CA ASP A 30 -8.27 -12.16 2.03
C ASP A 30 -6.79 -12.48 1.70
N LYS A 31 -6.48 -12.86 0.44
CA LYS A 31 -5.10 -13.06 -0.03
C LYS A 31 -4.30 -11.75 -0.04
N MET A 32 -4.90 -10.64 -0.49
CA MET A 32 -4.24 -9.33 -0.49
C MET A 32 -3.92 -8.86 0.92
N LEU A 33 -4.84 -9.05 1.87
CA LEU A 33 -4.65 -8.71 3.28
C LEU A 33 -3.54 -9.54 3.91
N ALA A 34 -3.49 -10.85 3.63
CA ALA A 34 -2.40 -11.71 4.07
C ALA A 34 -1.03 -11.27 3.51
N ALA A 35 -1.02 -10.73 2.28
CA ALA A 35 0.18 -10.23 1.62
C ALA A 35 0.52 -8.76 1.94
N LYS A 36 -0.29 -8.05 2.75
CA LYS A 36 -0.15 -6.59 3.00
C LYS A 36 1.26 -6.17 3.42
N ASN A 37 1.96 -7.02 4.16
CA ASN A 37 3.30 -6.74 4.69
C ASN A 37 4.43 -7.39 3.87
N TYR A 38 4.13 -7.87 2.67
CA TYR A 38 5.15 -8.44 1.78
C TYR A 38 6.26 -7.41 1.53
N GLN A 39 7.49 -7.77 1.89
CA GLN A 39 8.67 -6.91 1.80
C GLN A 39 8.60 -5.55 2.52
N ALA A 40 7.74 -5.40 3.55
CA ALA A 40 7.59 -4.14 4.28
C ALA A 40 8.92 -3.58 4.82
N ALA A 41 9.83 -4.44 5.29
CA ALA A 41 11.16 -4.03 5.74
C ALA A 41 12.01 -3.40 4.62
N MET A 42 11.97 -3.94 3.40
CA MET A 42 12.70 -3.39 2.26
C MET A 42 12.12 -2.04 1.84
N PHE A 43 10.79 -1.90 1.87
CA PHE A 43 10.13 -0.61 1.63
C PHE A 43 10.59 0.45 2.63
N ILE A 44 10.58 0.13 3.94
CA ILE A 44 11.04 1.04 4.98
C ILE A 44 12.53 1.37 4.83
N LEU A 45 13.38 0.38 4.54
CA LEU A 45 14.81 0.61 4.33
C LEU A 45 15.07 1.62 3.20
N ARG A 46 14.30 1.55 2.11
CA ARG A 46 14.39 2.50 1.00
C ARG A 46 13.98 3.91 1.42
N GLN A 47 12.93 4.06 2.23
CA GLN A 47 12.52 5.37 2.77
C GLN A 47 13.59 5.97 3.69
N LEU A 48 14.22 5.14 4.54
CA LEU A 48 15.34 5.56 5.38
C LEU A 48 16.53 6.02 4.54
N GLU A 49 16.84 5.33 3.44
CA GLU A 49 17.90 5.72 2.53
C GLU A 49 17.66 7.12 1.94
N PHE A 50 16.43 7.40 1.49
CA PHE A 50 16.05 8.73 1.01
C PHE A 50 16.19 9.81 2.08
N GLY A 51 15.70 9.57 3.30
CA GLY A 51 15.82 10.52 4.41
C GLY A 51 17.27 10.79 4.82
N LEU A 52 18.11 9.74 4.84
CA LEU A 52 19.54 9.89 5.16
C LEU A 52 20.29 10.63 4.05
N PHE A 53 19.95 10.37 2.78
CA PHE A 53 20.51 11.12 1.65
C PHE A 53 20.17 12.60 1.75
N ASP A 54 18.90 12.92 2.00
CA ASP A 54 18.42 14.29 2.17
C ASP A 54 19.16 15.03 3.30
N PHE A 55 19.26 14.42 4.49
CA PHE A 55 20.00 15.00 5.59
C PHE A 55 21.48 15.22 5.27
N ARG A 56 22.15 14.28 4.59
CA ARG A 56 23.57 14.44 4.22
C ARG A 56 23.80 15.60 3.28
N LEU A 57 22.86 15.86 2.37
CA LEU A 57 22.98 16.95 1.40
C LEU A 57 22.76 18.32 2.07
N HIS A 58 21.83 18.42 3.01
CA HIS A 58 21.38 19.69 3.57
C HIS A 58 21.95 20.05 4.96
N ALA A 59 22.57 19.12 5.68
CA ALA A 59 23.03 19.36 7.06
C ALA A 59 24.31 20.22 7.20
N ARG A 60 24.96 20.63 6.10
CA ARG A 60 26.19 21.44 6.12
C ARG A 60 26.13 22.68 5.21
N VAL A 61 24.92 23.21 5.00
CA VAL A 61 24.75 24.54 4.41
C VAL A 61 24.96 25.61 5.48
#